data_AF-A0A1J5BC49-F1
#
_entry.id   AF-A0A1J5BC49-F1
#
_cell.length_a   1.000
_cell.length_b   1.000
_cell.length_c   1.000
_cell.angle_alpha   90.00
_cell.angle_beta   90.00
_cell.angle_gamma   90.00
#
_symmetry.space_group_name_H-M   'P 1'
#
loop_
_entity.id
_entity.type
_entity.pdbx_description
1 polymer ?
#
loop_
_entity_poly.entity_id
_entity_poly.type
_entity_poly.pdbx_seq_one_letter_code
_entity_poly.pdbx_strand_id
1 'polypeptide(L)'
;MEELLARAIATSAFQALKGTYKGVVKISVLLVLTYLIAQGLNSFLPAADYRSALGLPNRVAVWAVAELHLMFAAFVLGVPIFALITEIIGVATREKRYDDLAREFTKLLAMAYTLTAVLGCVLLVLFIVLYPKFTGILSKIFKPTWIAYIVLIFGEVIVAYLYWYTWSLLQGVRKKWHLLLGLLVNLWGTALLFVADAWVTFMMSPAGIDDANNLVSLWGVIHNHTWMPINIHRLLANVAFGGAIVAAYAAVRFLNAKTDEERARFDWMGYVGSFIAIAAFIPLPFAGYWLGREIYQFSEQMGVSMMGGSFAWLWILQAMLIGSLFLASNFYLWLGMGRIPGAERYTKFQIGMMIVLTIGFIVWATPRSIIATGTEMSAMGGSHHPFLGLFGVMAAKNTAVNLMILTTFFSFMLYRRGNRIPIVPWAVAGKALQALAIAAAAAVVLGYGVYSYFVPSITRIGFSVYQVSAVLTSMALFVAIDIPLLKGAREIGAIRWGHIPARAQYALFFLAVSFTWLMGLMGYIRSGIRQHWHVYGRVMDESANAYTMAHGQATIIVSCIVVVFFLLVSVVFWLAARGGEPAESPAGEASAAKAAGSAA
;
A
#
# COMPACT_ATOMS: atom_id res chain seq x y z
N MET A 1 -21.44 -37.26 22.06
CA MET A 1 -21.20 -35.85 21.67
C MET A 1 -19.72 -35.49 21.75
N GLU A 2 -19.03 -35.80 22.85
CA GLU A 2 -17.56 -35.58 22.99
C GLU A 2 -16.72 -36.35 21.96
N GLU A 3 -17.08 -37.59 21.63
CA GLU A 3 -16.34 -38.38 20.63
C GLU A 3 -16.47 -37.82 19.20
N LEU A 4 -17.66 -37.29 18.86
CA LEU A 4 -17.89 -36.60 17.58
C LEU A 4 -17.13 -35.28 17.51
N LEU A 5 -17.07 -34.53 18.63
CA LEU A 5 -16.28 -33.32 18.75
C LEU A 5 -14.77 -33.63 18.61
N ALA A 6 -14.29 -34.69 19.26
CA ALA A 6 -12.90 -35.13 19.18
C ALA A 6 -12.52 -35.57 17.75
N ARG A 7 -13.40 -36.31 17.06
CA ARG A 7 -13.21 -36.69 15.65
C ARG A 7 -13.22 -35.48 14.71
N ALA A 8 -14.10 -34.50 14.94
CA ALA A 8 -14.14 -33.26 14.15
C ALA A 8 -12.89 -32.39 14.33
N ILE A 9 -12.40 -32.29 15.58
CA ILE A 9 -11.15 -31.60 15.92
C ILE A 9 -9.95 -32.31 15.29
N ALA A 10 -9.88 -33.65 15.40
CA ALA A 10 -8.80 -34.43 14.80
C ALA A 10 -8.79 -34.31 13.26
N THR A 11 -9.97 -34.31 12.63
CA THR A 11 -10.11 -34.14 11.18
C THR A 11 -9.64 -32.76 10.73
N SER A 12 -10.09 -31.70 11.42
CA SER A 12 -9.68 -30.33 11.12
C SER A 12 -8.18 -30.09 11.40
N ALA A 13 -7.62 -30.68 12.47
CA ALA A 13 -6.19 -30.58 12.78
C ALA A 13 -5.34 -31.31 11.73
N PHE A 14 -5.79 -32.48 11.27
CA PHE A 14 -5.16 -33.20 10.17
C PHE A 14 -5.22 -32.41 8.86
N GLN A 15 -6.34 -31.75 8.56
CA GLN A 15 -6.45 -30.86 7.41
C GLN A 15 -5.46 -29.69 7.49
N ALA A 16 -5.31 -29.07 8.66
CA ALA A 16 -4.34 -28.00 8.87
C ALA A 16 -2.90 -28.48 8.66
N LEU A 17 -2.51 -29.61 9.25
CA LEU A 17 -1.19 -30.21 9.04
C LEU A 17 -0.95 -30.57 7.56
N LYS A 18 -1.94 -31.19 6.90
CA LYS A 18 -1.87 -31.55 5.48
C LYS A 18 -1.75 -30.31 4.59
N GLY A 19 -2.50 -29.25 4.90
CA GLY A 19 -2.46 -27.96 4.21
C GLY A 19 -1.08 -27.31 4.33
N THR A 20 -0.57 -27.17 5.55
CA THR A 20 0.75 -26.61 5.83
C THR A 20 1.87 -27.44 5.19
N TYR A 21 1.81 -28.77 5.29
CA TYR A 21 2.77 -29.66 4.64
C TYR A 21 2.80 -29.48 3.12
N LYS A 22 1.63 -29.41 2.47
CA LYS A 22 1.55 -29.11 1.02
C LYS A 22 2.15 -27.75 0.68
N GLY A 23 1.92 -26.73 1.50
CA GLY A 23 2.52 -25.40 1.33
C GLY A 23 4.05 -25.44 1.37
N VAL A 24 4.61 -26.09 2.40
CA VAL A 24 6.06 -26.27 2.55
C VAL A 24 6.66 -27.03 1.37
N VAL A 25 6.09 -28.20 1.03
CA VAL A 25 6.56 -29.00 -0.12
C VAL A 25 6.54 -28.20 -1.40
N LYS A 26 5.47 -27.43 -1.66
CA LYS A 26 5.36 -26.60 -2.85
C LYS A 26 6.49 -25.57 -2.96
N ILE A 27 6.82 -24.89 -1.86
CA ILE A 27 7.92 -23.92 -1.86
C ILE A 27 9.27 -24.61 -1.99
N SER A 28 9.50 -25.72 -1.30
CA SER A 28 10.72 -26.50 -1.44
C SER A 28 10.94 -26.96 -2.88
N VAL A 29 9.89 -27.48 -3.55
CA VAL A 29 9.95 -27.88 -4.96
C VAL A 29 10.22 -26.67 -5.85
N LEU A 30 9.55 -25.53 -5.64
CA LEU A 30 9.80 -24.31 -6.41
C LEU A 30 11.27 -23.85 -6.28
N LEU A 31 11.83 -23.84 -5.07
CA LEU A 31 13.21 -23.42 -4.84
C LEU A 31 14.23 -24.39 -5.47
N VAL A 32 13.99 -25.70 -5.37
CA VAL A 32 14.84 -26.72 -6.01
C VAL A 32 14.77 -26.58 -7.54
N LEU A 33 13.57 -26.47 -8.11
CA LEU A 33 13.40 -26.25 -9.55
C LEU A 33 14.07 -24.95 -10.01
N THR A 34 13.94 -23.89 -9.24
CA THR A 34 14.60 -22.59 -9.51
C THR A 34 16.10 -22.75 -9.55
N TYR A 35 16.69 -23.44 -8.57
CA TYR A 35 18.11 -23.73 -8.53
C TYR A 35 18.55 -24.57 -9.74
N LEU A 36 17.84 -25.66 -10.05
CA LEU A 36 18.17 -26.53 -11.19
C LEU A 36 18.07 -25.79 -12.54
N ILE A 37 17.02 -25.00 -12.74
CA ILE A 37 16.85 -24.17 -13.95
C ILE A 37 17.97 -23.15 -14.05
N ALA A 38 18.28 -22.44 -12.96
CA ALA A 38 19.34 -21.44 -12.94
C ALA A 38 20.71 -22.06 -13.26
N GLN A 39 21.05 -23.20 -12.65
CA GLN A 39 22.30 -23.90 -12.91
C GLN A 39 22.37 -24.48 -14.33
N GLY A 40 21.27 -25.08 -14.80
CA GLY A 40 21.16 -25.59 -16.16
C GLY A 40 21.39 -24.49 -17.19
N LEU A 41 20.62 -23.41 -17.11
CA LEU A 41 20.77 -22.26 -18.01
C LEU A 41 22.17 -21.63 -17.93
N ASN A 42 22.75 -21.52 -16.73
CA ASN A 42 24.09 -20.96 -16.55
C ASN A 42 25.19 -21.84 -17.17
N SER A 43 24.96 -23.16 -17.28
CA SER A 43 25.88 -24.11 -17.90
C SER A 43 25.78 -24.13 -19.43
N PHE A 44 24.60 -23.86 -20.00
CA PHE A 44 24.39 -23.80 -21.46
C PHE A 44 24.74 -22.45 -22.08
N LEU A 45 24.63 -21.37 -21.31
CA LEU A 45 24.87 -20.02 -21.81
C LEU A 45 26.36 -19.64 -21.74
N PRO A 46 26.87 -18.88 -22.71
CA PRO A 46 28.27 -18.45 -22.70
C PRO A 46 28.59 -17.64 -21.43
N ALA A 47 29.84 -17.75 -20.96
CA ALA A 47 30.33 -16.94 -19.87
C ALA A 47 30.37 -15.46 -20.30
N ALA A 48 29.59 -14.63 -19.60
CA ALA A 48 29.52 -13.19 -19.84
C ALA A 48 29.07 -12.47 -18.57
N ASP A 49 29.54 -11.24 -18.40
CA ASP A 49 29.15 -10.37 -17.28
C ASP A 49 27.66 -9.99 -17.36
N TYR A 50 27.14 -9.86 -18.59
CA TYR A 50 25.76 -9.56 -18.94
C TYR A 50 25.35 -10.41 -20.14
N ARG A 51 24.17 -11.04 -20.09
CA ARG A 51 23.67 -11.91 -21.16
C ARG A 51 22.37 -11.37 -21.75
N SER A 52 22.19 -11.47 -23.06
CA SER A 52 20.89 -11.24 -23.71
C SER A 52 20.32 -12.58 -24.15
N ALA A 53 19.22 -13.03 -23.53
CA ALA A 53 18.72 -14.39 -23.70
C ALA A 53 17.22 -14.49 -24.05
N LEU A 54 16.51 -13.37 -24.19
CA LEU A 54 15.03 -13.36 -24.26
C LEU A 54 14.43 -12.54 -25.40
N GLY A 55 15.24 -12.02 -26.33
CA GLY A 55 14.77 -11.13 -27.43
C GLY A 55 14.17 -9.79 -26.97
N LEU A 56 14.05 -9.58 -25.65
CA LEU A 56 13.64 -8.35 -25.00
C LEU A 56 14.83 -7.67 -24.33
N PRO A 57 14.82 -6.33 -24.18
CA PRO A 57 15.80 -5.64 -23.38
C PRO A 57 15.83 -6.19 -21.94
N ASN A 58 17.00 -6.58 -21.45
CA ASN A 58 17.16 -7.23 -20.13
C ASN A 58 16.50 -6.43 -19.00
N ARG A 59 16.67 -5.10 -19.02
CA ARG A 59 16.08 -4.20 -18.02
C ARG A 59 14.56 -4.26 -18.03
N VAL A 60 13.94 -4.34 -19.20
CA VAL A 60 12.48 -4.41 -19.34
C VAL A 60 11.95 -5.76 -18.87
N ALA A 61 12.63 -6.85 -19.21
CA ALA A 61 12.26 -8.19 -18.76
C ALA A 61 12.32 -8.31 -17.23
N VAL A 62 13.43 -7.86 -16.62
CA VAL A 62 13.57 -7.85 -15.16
C VAL A 62 12.55 -6.92 -14.52
N TRP A 63 12.34 -5.72 -15.07
CA TRP A 63 11.39 -4.76 -14.51
C TRP A 63 9.96 -5.32 -14.52
N ALA A 64 9.49 -5.89 -15.63
CA ALA A 64 8.14 -6.44 -15.71
C ALA A 64 7.89 -7.52 -14.64
N VAL A 65 8.84 -8.45 -14.47
CA VAL A 65 8.71 -9.52 -13.46
C VAL A 65 8.87 -8.98 -12.04
N ALA A 66 9.84 -8.08 -11.81
CA ALA A 66 10.08 -7.48 -10.50
C ALA A 66 8.88 -6.66 -10.02
N GLU A 67 8.25 -5.90 -10.93
CA GLU A 67 7.09 -5.07 -10.62
C GLU A 67 5.85 -5.93 -10.33
N LEU A 68 5.59 -6.96 -11.15
CA LEU A 68 4.51 -7.92 -10.87
C LEU A 68 4.73 -8.63 -9.52
N HIS A 69 5.96 -9.08 -9.26
CA HIS A 69 6.32 -9.69 -7.98
C HIS A 69 6.07 -8.72 -6.82
N LEU A 70 6.49 -7.46 -6.97
CA LEU A 70 6.34 -6.43 -5.95
C LEU A 70 4.87 -6.10 -5.66
N MET A 71 4.01 -6.00 -6.68
CA MET A 71 2.58 -5.77 -6.49
C MET A 71 1.90 -6.93 -5.74
N PHE A 72 2.20 -8.18 -6.12
CA PHE A 72 1.67 -9.34 -5.40
C PHE A 72 2.25 -9.48 -3.99
N ALA A 73 3.54 -9.18 -3.79
CA ALA A 73 4.17 -9.15 -2.47
C ALA A 73 3.55 -8.06 -1.58
N ALA A 74 3.27 -6.87 -2.14
CA ALA A 74 2.60 -5.79 -1.41
C ALA A 74 1.19 -6.20 -0.98
N PHE A 75 0.43 -6.87 -1.86
CA PHE A 75 -0.89 -7.42 -1.52
C PHE A 75 -0.80 -8.47 -0.41
N VAL A 76 0.12 -9.42 -0.54
CA VAL A 76 0.33 -10.52 0.42
C VAL A 76 0.84 -10.03 1.78
N LEU A 77 1.58 -8.92 1.84
CA LEU A 77 2.00 -8.30 3.10
C LEU A 77 0.91 -7.41 3.70
N GLY A 78 0.15 -6.69 2.88
CA GLY A 78 -0.88 -5.76 3.34
C GLY A 78 -2.11 -6.46 3.92
N VAL A 79 -2.60 -7.53 3.26
CA VAL A 79 -3.85 -8.22 3.64
C VAL A 79 -3.83 -8.85 5.04
N PRO A 80 -2.76 -9.55 5.48
CA PRO A 80 -2.68 -10.09 6.83
C PRO A 80 -2.75 -9.03 7.93
N ILE A 81 -2.24 -7.82 7.68
CA ILE A 81 -2.23 -6.73 8.67
C ILE A 81 -3.67 -6.36 9.01
N PHE A 82 -4.47 -6.07 7.99
CA PHE A 82 -5.84 -5.67 8.23
C PHE A 82 -6.77 -6.84 8.52
N ALA A 83 -6.48 -8.06 8.06
CA ALA A 83 -7.21 -9.25 8.50
C ALA A 83 -7.09 -9.41 10.02
N LEU A 84 -5.89 -9.28 10.59
CA LEU A 84 -5.67 -9.28 12.03
C LEU A 84 -6.41 -8.14 12.73
N ILE A 85 -6.34 -6.91 12.20
CA ILE A 85 -7.06 -5.76 12.78
C ILE A 85 -8.58 -6.03 12.80
N THR A 86 -9.15 -6.53 11.69
CA THR A 86 -10.57 -6.87 11.64
C THR A 86 -10.94 -7.99 12.59
N GLU A 87 -10.07 -8.99 12.75
CA GLU A 87 -10.28 -10.08 13.70
C GLU A 87 -10.27 -9.57 15.15
N ILE A 88 -9.30 -8.72 15.51
CA ILE A 88 -9.22 -8.05 16.82
C ILE A 88 -10.49 -7.23 17.09
N ILE A 89 -10.96 -6.47 16.09
CA ILE A 89 -12.20 -5.70 16.20
C ILE A 89 -13.37 -6.66 16.43
N GLY A 90 -13.49 -7.75 15.68
CA GLY A 90 -14.55 -8.75 15.85
C GLY A 90 -14.59 -9.36 17.25
N VAL A 91 -13.42 -9.63 17.84
CA VAL A 91 -13.31 -10.11 19.23
C VAL A 91 -13.70 -9.02 20.23
N ALA A 92 -13.25 -7.78 20.02
CA ALA A 92 -13.51 -6.67 20.92
C ALA A 92 -14.98 -6.22 20.91
N THR A 93 -15.62 -6.21 19.74
CA THR A 93 -17.03 -5.80 19.58
C THR A 93 -18.01 -6.96 19.68
N ARG A 94 -17.52 -8.21 19.67
CA ARG A 94 -18.33 -9.45 19.62
C ARG A 94 -19.24 -9.53 18.39
N GLU A 95 -18.86 -8.86 17.31
CA GLU A 95 -19.62 -8.85 16.06
C GLU A 95 -19.02 -9.84 15.06
N LYS A 96 -19.74 -10.93 14.78
CA LYS A 96 -19.29 -12.03 13.91
C LYS A 96 -18.92 -11.57 12.50
N ARG A 97 -19.58 -10.54 11.96
CA ARG A 97 -19.31 -10.00 10.61
C ARG A 97 -17.85 -9.59 10.39
N TYR A 98 -17.13 -9.14 11.43
CA TYR A 98 -15.72 -8.78 11.32
C TYR A 98 -14.81 -10.02 11.29
N ASP A 99 -15.17 -11.09 12.00
CA ASP A 99 -14.45 -12.37 11.92
C ASP A 99 -14.64 -13.01 10.54
N ASP A 100 -15.87 -13.00 10.02
CA ASP A 100 -16.18 -13.51 8.70
C ASP A 100 -15.43 -12.73 7.60
N LEU A 101 -15.31 -11.40 7.77
CA LEU A 101 -14.53 -10.55 6.87
C LEU A 101 -13.03 -10.88 6.91
N ALA A 102 -12.47 -11.04 8.11
CA ALA A 102 -11.07 -11.40 8.29
C ALA A 102 -10.76 -12.76 7.64
N ARG A 103 -11.67 -13.72 7.77
CA ARG A 103 -11.61 -15.02 7.09
C ARG A 103 -11.69 -14.87 5.57
N GLU A 104 -12.56 -14.01 5.06
CA GLU A 104 -12.66 -13.78 3.62
C GLU A 104 -11.39 -13.15 3.05
N PHE A 105 -10.78 -12.20 3.75
CA PHE A 105 -9.50 -11.61 3.36
C PHE A 105 -8.37 -12.63 3.29
N THR A 106 -8.29 -13.53 4.27
CA THR A 106 -7.27 -14.59 4.26
C THR A 106 -7.49 -15.63 3.16
N LYS A 107 -8.74 -15.84 2.72
CA LYS A 107 -9.03 -16.70 1.56
C LYS A 107 -8.35 -16.20 0.29
N LEU A 108 -8.30 -14.88 0.09
CA LEU A 108 -7.68 -14.25 -1.08
C LEU A 108 -6.15 -14.45 -1.10
N LEU A 109 -5.53 -14.74 0.04
CA LEU A 109 -4.09 -14.86 0.18
C LEU A 109 -3.52 -16.16 -0.42
N ALA A 110 -4.22 -17.30 -0.32
CA ALA A 110 -3.63 -18.59 -0.67
C ALA A 110 -3.10 -18.66 -2.12
N MET A 111 -3.87 -18.12 -3.07
CA MET A 111 -3.47 -18.03 -4.47
C MET A 111 -2.46 -16.91 -4.70
N ALA A 112 -2.62 -15.77 -4.04
CA ALA A 112 -1.70 -14.65 -4.14
C ALA A 112 -0.28 -15.04 -3.69
N TYR A 113 -0.13 -15.73 -2.55
CA TYR A 113 1.14 -16.29 -2.07
C TYR A 113 1.84 -17.16 -3.11
N THR A 114 1.07 -18.01 -3.80
CA THR A 114 1.61 -18.87 -4.86
C THR A 114 2.16 -18.05 -6.01
N LEU A 115 1.38 -17.08 -6.51
CA LEU A 115 1.81 -16.22 -7.61
C LEU A 115 3.03 -15.38 -7.21
N THR A 116 3.05 -14.83 -6.00
CA THR A 116 4.20 -14.11 -5.45
C THR A 116 5.45 -14.98 -5.48
N ALA A 117 5.36 -16.22 -4.97
CA ALA A 117 6.49 -17.14 -4.93
C ALA A 117 7.00 -17.52 -6.33
N VAL A 118 6.09 -17.81 -7.27
CA VAL A 118 6.46 -18.12 -8.66
C VAL A 118 7.15 -16.93 -9.33
N LEU A 119 6.59 -15.73 -9.21
CA LEU A 119 7.19 -14.51 -9.77
C LEU A 119 8.55 -14.20 -9.13
N GLY A 120 8.72 -14.46 -7.83
CA GLY A 120 10.00 -14.32 -7.14
C GLY A 120 11.06 -15.31 -7.61
N CYS A 121 10.65 -16.56 -7.85
CA CYS A 121 11.52 -17.58 -8.44
C CYS A 121 11.97 -17.19 -9.85
N VAL A 122 11.03 -16.77 -10.70
CA VAL A 122 11.33 -16.28 -12.06
C VAL A 122 12.27 -15.07 -11.99
N LEU A 123 12.02 -14.12 -11.08
CA LEU A 123 12.89 -12.97 -10.89
C LEU A 123 14.32 -13.37 -10.51
N LEU A 124 14.48 -14.33 -9.59
CA LEU A 124 15.80 -14.84 -9.21
C LEU A 124 16.53 -15.49 -10.40
N VAL A 125 15.83 -16.30 -11.20
CA VAL A 125 16.41 -16.87 -12.44
C VAL A 125 16.85 -15.75 -13.39
N LEU A 126 16.03 -14.72 -13.59
CA LEU A 126 16.38 -13.60 -14.46
C LEU A 126 17.64 -12.86 -13.98
N PHE A 127 17.80 -12.64 -12.67
CA PHE A 127 19.02 -12.03 -12.13
C PHE A 127 20.26 -12.90 -12.38
N ILE A 128 20.18 -14.20 -12.08
CA ILE A 128 21.31 -15.13 -12.27
C ILE A 128 21.69 -15.24 -13.75
N VAL A 129 20.69 -15.31 -14.64
CA VAL A 129 20.91 -15.53 -16.07
C VAL A 129 21.32 -14.26 -16.80
N LEU A 130 20.60 -13.15 -16.62
CA LEU A 130 20.82 -11.92 -17.40
C LEU A 130 21.89 -11.00 -16.80
N TYR A 131 22.08 -11.06 -15.48
CA TYR A 131 23.00 -10.19 -14.74
C TYR A 131 23.99 -10.99 -13.84
N PRO A 132 24.80 -11.94 -14.38
CA PRO A 132 25.72 -12.75 -13.58
C PRO A 132 26.68 -11.95 -12.69
N LYS A 133 27.35 -10.92 -13.24
CA LYS A 133 28.32 -10.08 -12.51
C LYS A 133 27.68 -9.40 -11.30
N PHE A 134 26.56 -8.70 -11.55
CA PHE A 134 25.80 -8.01 -10.50
C PHE A 134 25.31 -9.00 -9.42
N THR A 135 24.73 -10.12 -9.84
CA THR A 135 24.22 -11.14 -8.91
C THR A 135 25.34 -11.75 -8.06
N GLY A 136 26.52 -11.97 -8.64
CA GLY A 136 27.70 -12.45 -7.93
C GLY A 136 28.16 -11.49 -6.82
N ILE A 137 28.23 -10.19 -7.13
CA ILE A 137 28.61 -9.15 -6.15
C ILE A 137 27.60 -9.10 -4.99
N LEU A 138 26.30 -9.00 -5.29
CA LEU A 138 25.26 -8.92 -4.27
C LEU A 138 25.21 -10.20 -3.43
N SER A 139 25.39 -11.37 -4.06
CA SER A 139 25.43 -12.65 -3.34
C SER A 139 26.63 -12.75 -2.39
N LYS A 140 27.80 -12.20 -2.78
CA LYS A 140 28.99 -12.15 -1.92
C LYS A 140 28.76 -11.25 -0.69
N ILE A 141 28.20 -10.06 -0.90
CA ILE A 141 27.95 -9.08 0.17
C ILE A 141 26.87 -9.57 1.14
N PHE A 142 25.75 -10.07 0.61
CA PHE A 142 24.57 -10.43 1.39
C PHE A 142 24.47 -11.92 1.75
N LYS A 143 25.53 -12.70 1.52
CA LYS A 143 25.62 -14.12 1.93
C LYS A 143 25.12 -14.37 3.36
N PRO A 144 25.45 -13.55 4.38
CA PRO A 144 24.97 -13.77 5.74
C PRO A 144 23.44 -13.64 5.90
N THR A 145 22.81 -12.78 5.09
CA THR A 145 21.36 -12.53 5.17
C THR A 145 20.52 -13.56 4.41
N TRP A 146 21.12 -14.33 3.51
CA TRP A 146 20.40 -15.31 2.69
C TRP A 146 19.74 -16.42 3.50
N ILE A 147 20.43 -16.94 4.53
CA ILE A 147 19.86 -17.97 5.42
C ILE A 147 18.68 -17.39 6.20
N ALA A 148 18.83 -16.17 6.74
CA ALA A 148 17.75 -15.49 7.43
C ALA A 148 16.54 -15.29 6.50
N TYR A 149 16.76 -14.87 5.26
CA TYR A 149 15.71 -14.69 4.25
C TYR A 149 14.94 -16.00 3.97
N ILE A 150 15.65 -17.12 3.81
CA ILE A 150 15.03 -18.44 3.61
C ILE A 150 14.20 -18.85 4.83
N VAL A 151 14.75 -18.72 6.03
CA VAL A 151 14.03 -19.03 7.28
C VAL A 151 12.78 -18.16 7.40
N LEU A 152 12.86 -16.87 7.06
CA LEU A 152 11.73 -15.96 7.09
C LEU A 152 10.62 -16.37 6.11
N ILE A 153 10.97 -16.79 4.87
CA ILE A 153 9.99 -17.29 3.89
C ILE A 153 9.26 -18.53 4.40
N PHE A 154 9.99 -19.53 4.87
CA PHE A 154 9.37 -20.76 5.38
C PHE A 154 8.53 -20.49 6.64
N GLY A 155 9.05 -19.66 7.55
CA GLY A 155 8.35 -19.24 8.76
C GLY A 155 7.04 -18.52 8.45
N GLU A 156 7.08 -17.53 7.55
CA GLU A 156 5.89 -16.81 7.11
C GLU A 156 4.84 -17.77 6.54
N VAL A 157 5.24 -18.67 5.65
CA VAL A 157 4.32 -19.60 4.99
C VAL A 157 3.72 -20.60 5.97
N ILE A 158 4.53 -21.16 6.87
CA ILE A 158 4.04 -22.09 7.89
C ILE A 158 2.98 -21.39 8.75
N VAL A 159 3.29 -20.20 9.26
CA VAL A 159 2.36 -19.47 10.12
C VAL A 159 1.12 -18.99 9.35
N ALA A 160 1.26 -18.57 8.09
CA ALA A 160 0.14 -18.13 7.25
C ALA A 160 -0.83 -19.28 6.94
N TYR A 161 -0.29 -20.48 6.66
CA TYR A 161 -1.11 -21.67 6.45
C TYR A 161 -1.79 -22.12 7.74
N LEU A 162 -1.09 -22.07 8.89
CA LEU A 162 -1.71 -22.33 10.19
C LEU A 162 -2.83 -21.33 10.47
N TYR A 163 -2.60 -20.03 10.26
CA TYR A 163 -3.61 -19.00 10.42
C TYR A 163 -4.84 -19.25 9.55
N TRP A 164 -4.65 -19.70 8.31
CA TRP A 164 -5.77 -20.03 7.42
C TRP A 164 -6.53 -21.31 7.84
N TYR A 165 -5.84 -22.44 8.00
CA TYR A 165 -6.49 -23.73 8.19
C TYR A 165 -6.98 -23.97 9.62
N THR A 166 -6.47 -23.24 10.61
CA THR A 166 -6.91 -23.38 12.01
C THR A 166 -8.07 -22.46 12.39
N TRP A 167 -8.67 -21.75 11.42
CA TRP A 167 -9.75 -20.79 11.68
C TRP A 167 -10.93 -21.40 12.43
N SER A 168 -11.37 -22.60 12.06
CA SER A 168 -12.48 -23.30 12.76
C SER A 168 -12.05 -23.95 14.08
N LEU A 169 -10.77 -24.33 14.19
CA LEU A 169 -10.20 -25.01 15.36
C LEU A 169 -9.94 -24.07 16.54
N LEU A 170 -9.52 -22.84 16.26
CA LEU A 170 -9.10 -21.86 17.25
C LEU A 170 -10.19 -20.82 17.52
N GLN A 171 -11.42 -21.29 17.71
CA GLN A 171 -12.56 -20.45 18.08
C GLN A 171 -12.83 -20.51 19.60
N GLY A 172 -13.69 -19.61 20.10
CA GLY A 172 -14.05 -19.52 21.51
C GLY A 172 -12.84 -19.21 22.41
N VAL A 173 -12.60 -20.02 23.43
CA VAL A 173 -11.50 -19.83 24.40
C VAL A 173 -10.11 -19.85 23.74
N ARG A 174 -9.99 -20.48 22.57
CA ARG A 174 -8.73 -20.61 21.82
C ARG A 174 -8.46 -19.46 20.85
N LYS A 175 -9.38 -18.50 20.72
CA LYS A 175 -9.28 -17.37 19.79
C LYS A 175 -8.01 -16.53 19.96
N LYS A 176 -7.51 -16.42 21.19
CA LYS A 176 -6.22 -15.76 21.49
C LYS A 176 -5.02 -16.38 20.73
N TRP A 177 -5.05 -17.68 20.48
CA TRP A 177 -4.00 -18.37 19.72
C TRP A 177 -4.13 -18.09 18.22
N HIS A 178 -5.35 -17.94 17.72
CA HIS A 178 -5.58 -17.54 16.34
C HIS A 178 -5.09 -16.10 16.09
N LEU A 179 -5.38 -15.19 17.02
CA LEU A 179 -4.83 -13.82 17.00
C LEU A 179 -3.31 -13.80 17.07
N LEU A 180 -2.70 -14.68 17.87
CA LEU A 180 -1.24 -14.84 17.91
C LEU A 180 -0.68 -15.30 16.56
N LEU A 181 -1.33 -16.26 15.89
CA LEU A 181 -0.93 -16.66 14.54
C LEU A 181 -1.02 -15.48 13.56
N GLY A 182 -2.12 -14.72 13.59
CA GLY A 182 -2.28 -13.52 12.78
C GLY A 182 -1.18 -12.48 13.04
N LEU A 183 -0.82 -12.25 14.32
CA LEU A 183 0.30 -11.38 14.69
C LEU A 183 1.64 -11.91 14.15
N LEU A 184 1.90 -13.21 14.31
CA LEU A 184 3.14 -13.83 13.86
C LEU A 184 3.29 -13.73 12.33
N VAL A 185 2.24 -13.98 11.53
CA VAL A 185 2.30 -13.79 10.07
C VAL A 185 2.78 -12.38 9.72
N ASN A 186 2.22 -11.38 10.40
CA ASN A 186 2.58 -9.99 10.18
C ASN A 186 4.04 -9.67 10.57
N LEU A 187 4.53 -10.25 11.67
CA LEU A 187 5.92 -10.09 12.09
C LEU A 187 6.89 -10.76 11.10
N TRP A 188 6.60 -11.99 10.66
CA TRP A 188 7.40 -12.68 9.65
C TRP A 188 7.42 -11.93 8.32
N GLY A 189 6.26 -11.50 7.81
CA GLY A 189 6.16 -10.72 6.56
C GLY A 189 6.87 -9.37 6.65
N THR A 190 6.77 -8.67 7.79
CA THR A 190 7.48 -7.39 8.00
C THR A 190 9.00 -7.59 8.08
N ALA A 191 9.46 -8.64 8.77
CA ALA A 191 10.88 -8.97 8.81
C ALA A 191 11.41 -9.34 7.41
N LEU A 192 10.63 -10.08 6.62
CA LEU A 192 10.97 -10.40 5.23
C LEU A 192 11.11 -9.13 4.38
N LEU A 193 10.18 -8.18 4.53
CA LEU A 193 10.25 -6.87 3.88
C LEU A 193 11.56 -6.15 4.24
N PHE A 194 11.93 -6.10 5.53
CA PHE A 194 13.11 -5.38 5.99
C PHE A 194 14.41 -5.95 5.44
N VAL A 195 14.49 -7.28 5.31
CA VAL A 195 15.65 -7.95 4.69
C VAL A 195 15.71 -7.64 3.20
N ALA A 196 14.59 -7.75 2.48
CA ALA A 196 14.54 -7.44 1.05
C ALA A 196 14.85 -5.95 0.77
N ASP A 197 14.37 -5.05 1.64
CA ASP A 197 14.64 -3.62 1.55
C ASP A 197 16.11 -3.32 1.78
N ALA A 198 16.82 -4.04 2.67
CA ALA A 198 18.27 -3.88 2.84
C ALA A 198 19.02 -4.08 1.52
N TRP A 199 18.62 -5.05 0.70
CA TRP A 199 19.24 -5.33 -0.60
C TRP A 199 18.96 -4.22 -1.61
N VAL A 200 17.70 -3.78 -1.71
CA VAL A 200 17.29 -2.77 -2.69
C VAL A 200 17.80 -1.38 -2.32
N THR A 201 17.88 -1.04 -1.03
CA THR A 201 18.41 0.26 -0.61
C THR A 201 19.91 0.33 -0.66
N PHE A 202 20.61 -0.79 -0.47
CA PHE A 202 22.05 -0.84 -0.72
C PHE A 202 22.39 -0.48 -2.17
N MET A 203 21.55 -0.86 -3.13
CA MET A 203 21.72 -0.45 -4.53
C MET A 203 21.63 1.07 -4.73
N MET A 204 20.85 1.78 -3.90
CA MET A 204 20.65 3.22 -3.98
C MET A 204 21.67 4.02 -3.17
N SER A 205 21.91 3.60 -1.93
CA SER A 205 22.80 4.26 -0.99
C SER A 205 23.78 3.22 -0.41
N PRO A 206 24.77 2.75 -1.18
CA PRO A 206 25.71 1.75 -0.70
C PRO A 206 26.56 2.27 0.47
N ALA A 207 26.73 1.44 1.49
CA ALA A 207 27.56 1.70 2.66
C ALA A 207 28.13 0.37 3.19
N GLY A 208 29.14 0.40 4.06
CA GLY A 208 29.68 -0.81 4.71
C GLY A 208 30.53 -1.73 3.81
N ILE A 209 31.03 -1.23 2.69
CA ILE A 209 31.95 -1.93 1.77
C ILE A 209 33.23 -1.13 1.53
N ASP A 210 34.33 -1.82 1.16
CA ASP A 210 35.58 -1.20 0.73
C ASP A 210 35.55 -0.82 -0.78
N ASP A 211 36.64 -0.24 -1.28
CA ASP A 211 36.75 0.17 -2.69
C ASP A 211 36.81 -1.00 -3.67
N ALA A 212 37.13 -2.20 -3.20
CA ALA A 212 37.08 -3.44 -3.97
C ALA A 212 35.72 -4.17 -3.84
N ASN A 213 34.69 -3.51 -3.28
CA ASN A 213 33.36 -4.06 -3.01
C ASN A 213 33.34 -5.27 -2.07
N ASN A 214 34.36 -5.44 -1.21
CA ASN A 214 34.32 -6.41 -0.13
C ASN A 214 33.52 -5.88 1.05
N LEU A 215 32.86 -6.79 1.76
CA LEU A 215 32.10 -6.46 2.95
C LEU A 215 33.03 -6.04 4.09
N VAL A 216 32.83 -4.83 4.61
CA VAL A 216 33.51 -4.30 5.81
C VAL A 216 32.58 -4.39 7.03
N SER A 217 31.30 -4.05 6.86
CA SER A 217 30.30 -4.09 7.94
C SER A 217 28.95 -4.54 7.42
N LEU A 218 28.47 -5.69 7.95
CA LEU A 218 27.14 -6.21 7.63
C LEU A 218 26.03 -5.25 8.08
N TRP A 219 26.18 -4.64 9.25
CA TRP A 219 25.22 -3.65 9.71
C TRP A 219 25.27 -2.38 8.85
N GLY A 220 26.46 -1.99 8.38
CA GLY A 220 26.63 -0.85 7.48
C GLY A 220 25.94 -1.02 6.12
N VAL A 221 25.98 -2.23 5.53
CA VAL A 221 25.25 -2.50 4.27
C VAL A 221 23.73 -2.51 4.47
N ILE A 222 23.25 -2.97 5.63
CA ILE A 222 21.83 -3.02 5.98
C ILE A 222 21.28 -1.65 6.34
N HIS A 223 21.86 -0.99 7.35
CA HIS A 223 21.42 0.29 7.89
C HIS A 223 22.02 1.47 7.12
N ASN A 224 21.77 1.47 5.81
CA ASN A 224 22.14 2.57 4.93
C ASN A 224 21.11 3.72 4.99
N HIS A 225 21.45 4.87 4.41
CA HIS A 225 20.65 6.12 4.44
C HIS A 225 19.16 5.91 4.11
N THR A 226 18.85 5.04 3.15
CA THR A 226 17.48 4.90 2.64
C THR A 226 16.70 3.71 3.23
N TRP A 227 17.33 2.86 4.06
CA TRP A 227 16.73 1.63 4.59
C TRP A 227 15.50 1.86 5.47
N MET A 228 15.61 2.63 6.55
CA MET A 228 14.45 2.86 7.42
C MET A 228 13.34 3.71 6.75
N PRO A 229 13.67 4.77 6.00
CA PRO A 229 12.67 5.51 5.24
C PRO A 229 11.91 4.63 4.23
N ILE A 230 12.58 3.74 3.50
CA ILE A 230 11.90 2.85 2.56
C ILE A 230 11.03 1.82 3.29
N ASN A 231 11.48 1.27 4.42
CA ASN A 231 10.73 0.28 5.20
C ASN A 231 9.38 0.86 5.63
N ILE A 232 9.38 2.08 6.18
CA ILE A 232 8.16 2.77 6.59
C ILE A 232 7.29 3.12 5.37
N HIS A 233 7.90 3.64 4.31
CA HIS A 233 7.16 3.99 3.10
C HIS A 233 6.48 2.76 2.47
N ARG A 234 7.20 1.65 2.32
CA ARG A 234 6.67 0.41 1.73
C ARG A 234 5.65 -0.25 2.64
N LEU A 235 5.83 -0.24 3.96
CA LEU A 235 4.82 -0.77 4.88
C LEU A 235 3.48 -0.03 4.71
N LEU A 236 3.51 1.30 4.71
CA LEU A 236 2.31 2.13 4.49
C LEU A 236 1.72 1.93 3.08
N ALA A 237 2.58 1.89 2.06
CA ALA A 237 2.15 1.68 0.67
C ALA A 237 1.50 0.30 0.48
N ASN A 238 2.04 -0.76 1.09
CA ASN A 238 1.51 -2.12 1.00
C ASN A 238 0.12 -2.22 1.64
N VAL A 239 -0.10 -1.57 2.80
CA VAL A 239 -1.42 -1.50 3.44
C VAL A 239 -2.40 -0.68 2.59
N ALA A 240 -1.97 0.47 2.08
CA ALA A 240 -2.80 1.32 1.23
C ALA A 240 -3.25 0.59 -0.05
N PHE A 241 -2.28 -0.07 -0.70
CA PHE A 241 -2.48 -0.87 -1.90
C PHE A 241 -3.40 -2.07 -1.63
N GLY A 242 -3.12 -2.87 -0.59
CA GLY A 242 -3.94 -4.03 -0.22
C GLY A 242 -5.40 -3.67 0.05
N GLY A 243 -5.63 -2.58 0.79
CA GLY A 243 -6.98 -2.04 1.03
C GLY A 243 -7.69 -1.63 -0.26
N ALA A 244 -6.96 -0.99 -1.19
CA ALA A 244 -7.53 -0.57 -2.48
C ALA A 244 -7.88 -1.77 -3.38
N ILE A 245 -7.03 -2.80 -3.44
CA ILE A 245 -7.31 -4.03 -4.21
C ILE A 245 -8.52 -4.77 -3.64
N VAL A 246 -8.64 -4.86 -2.31
CA VAL A 246 -9.83 -5.40 -1.64
C VAL A 246 -11.08 -4.58 -1.93
N ALA A 247 -10.98 -3.25 -1.91
CA ALA A 247 -12.08 -2.37 -2.25
C ALA A 247 -12.54 -2.55 -3.71
N ALA A 248 -11.60 -2.74 -4.63
CA ALA A 248 -11.91 -3.05 -6.02
C ALA A 248 -12.54 -4.44 -6.19
N TYR A 249 -12.09 -5.47 -5.47
CA TYR A 249 -12.76 -6.77 -5.44
C TYR A 249 -14.22 -6.63 -4.99
N ALA A 250 -14.43 -5.93 -3.89
CA ALA A 250 -15.77 -5.66 -3.37
C ALA A 250 -16.62 -4.86 -4.37
N ALA A 251 -16.03 -3.90 -5.08
CA ALA A 251 -16.70 -3.16 -6.14
C ALA A 251 -17.15 -4.05 -7.31
N VAL A 252 -16.29 -4.97 -7.80
CA VAL A 252 -16.68 -5.97 -8.82
C VAL A 252 -17.88 -6.78 -8.33
N ARG A 253 -17.81 -7.26 -7.09
CA ARG A 253 -18.83 -8.14 -6.51
C ARG A 253 -20.14 -7.39 -6.26
N PHE A 254 -20.07 -6.15 -5.79
CA PHE A 254 -21.23 -5.27 -5.62
C PHE A 254 -21.97 -5.04 -6.95
N LEU A 255 -21.23 -4.74 -8.03
CA LEU A 255 -21.82 -4.47 -9.35
C LEU A 255 -22.46 -5.72 -9.98
N ASN A 256 -21.95 -6.90 -9.63
CA ASN A 256 -22.48 -8.18 -10.11
C ASN A 256 -23.51 -8.82 -9.17
N ALA A 257 -23.74 -8.24 -7.99
CA ALA A 257 -24.60 -8.80 -6.96
C ALA A 257 -26.04 -8.97 -7.46
N LYS A 258 -26.60 -10.17 -7.25
CA LYS A 258 -27.96 -10.52 -7.69
C LYS A 258 -29.01 -10.29 -6.62
N THR A 259 -28.61 -10.29 -5.35
CA THR A 259 -29.50 -10.03 -4.21
C THR A 259 -29.07 -8.78 -3.46
N ASP A 260 -30.01 -8.21 -2.70
CA ASP A 260 -29.75 -7.02 -1.90
C ASP A 260 -28.81 -7.33 -0.72
N GLU A 261 -28.87 -8.56 -0.16
CA GLU A 261 -27.95 -9.00 0.88
C GLU A 261 -26.51 -9.10 0.36
N GLU A 262 -26.32 -9.67 -0.84
CA GLU A 262 -25.01 -9.74 -1.47
C GLU A 262 -24.46 -8.33 -1.73
N ARG A 263 -25.32 -7.44 -2.24
CA ARG A 263 -24.96 -6.04 -2.50
C ARG A 263 -24.58 -5.32 -1.21
N ALA A 264 -25.35 -5.49 -0.14
CA ALA A 264 -25.06 -4.91 1.18
C ALA A 264 -23.74 -5.40 1.77
N ARG A 265 -23.47 -6.71 1.66
CA ARG A 265 -22.21 -7.31 2.13
C ARG A 265 -21.01 -6.71 1.42
N PHE A 266 -21.02 -6.66 0.08
CA PHE A 266 -19.89 -6.13 -0.67
C PHE A 266 -19.76 -4.62 -0.59
N ASP A 267 -20.87 -3.90 -0.37
CA ASP A 267 -20.80 -2.48 -0.06
C ASP A 267 -20.03 -2.21 1.24
N TRP A 268 -20.29 -3.01 2.26
CA TRP A 268 -19.59 -2.95 3.54
C TRP A 268 -18.12 -3.35 3.41
N MET A 269 -17.83 -4.44 2.69
CA MET A 269 -16.45 -4.86 2.39
C MET A 269 -15.68 -3.77 1.63
N GLY A 270 -16.30 -3.12 0.64
CA GLY A 270 -15.71 -2.03 -0.13
C GLY A 270 -15.41 -0.81 0.73
N TYR A 271 -16.30 -0.49 1.67
CA TYR A 271 -16.07 0.55 2.66
C TYR A 271 -14.88 0.23 3.57
N VAL A 272 -14.79 -0.99 4.09
CA VAL A 272 -13.68 -1.40 4.97
C VAL A 272 -12.35 -1.35 4.20
N GLY A 273 -12.30 -1.90 2.99
CA GLY A 273 -11.12 -1.83 2.13
C GLY A 273 -10.69 -0.39 1.81
N SER A 274 -11.65 0.46 1.42
CA SER A 274 -11.39 1.89 1.17
C SER A 274 -10.91 2.61 2.43
N PHE A 275 -11.47 2.30 3.59
CA PHE A 275 -11.04 2.89 4.85
C PHE A 275 -9.59 2.54 5.16
N ILE A 276 -9.22 1.26 5.04
CA ILE A 276 -7.84 0.79 5.23
C ILE A 276 -6.90 1.51 4.24
N ALA A 277 -7.32 1.59 2.97
CA ALA A 277 -6.55 2.26 1.93
C ALA A 277 -6.26 3.73 2.28
N ILE A 278 -7.30 4.48 2.63
CA ILE A 278 -7.22 5.91 2.94
C ILE A 278 -6.43 6.13 4.24
N ALA A 279 -6.65 5.30 5.27
CA ALA A 279 -5.96 5.43 6.55
C ALA A 279 -4.44 5.26 6.40
N ALA A 280 -3.99 4.30 5.59
CA ALA A 280 -2.57 4.10 5.30
C ALA A 280 -2.02 5.11 4.27
N PHE A 281 -2.87 5.61 3.37
CA PHE A 281 -2.50 6.62 2.37
C PHE A 281 -2.24 7.99 2.98
N ILE A 282 -2.98 8.42 4.01
CA ILE A 282 -2.81 9.72 4.66
C ILE A 282 -1.36 9.97 5.12
N PRO A 283 -0.68 9.08 5.87
CA PRO A 283 0.71 9.28 6.28
C PRO A 283 1.75 8.98 5.17
N LEU A 284 1.35 8.35 4.06
CA LEU A 284 2.27 7.89 3.02
C LEU A 284 3.06 9.03 2.33
N PRO A 285 2.48 10.20 1.99
CA PRO A 285 3.24 11.34 1.49
C PRO A 285 4.36 11.79 2.43
N PHE A 286 4.18 11.69 3.75
CA PHE A 286 5.20 12.05 4.72
C PHE A 286 6.37 11.06 4.71
N ALA A 287 6.08 9.76 4.67
CA ALA A 287 7.10 8.73 4.52
C ALA A 287 7.86 8.89 3.18
N GLY A 288 7.16 9.23 2.11
CA GLY A 288 7.77 9.53 0.81
C GLY A 288 8.67 10.77 0.83
N TYR A 289 8.24 11.83 1.52
CA TYR A 289 9.06 13.03 1.70
C TYR A 289 10.33 12.75 2.50
N TRP A 290 10.22 11.97 3.59
CA TRP A 290 11.37 11.55 4.36
C TRP A 290 12.36 10.75 3.51
N LEU A 291 11.88 9.76 2.75
CA LEU A 291 12.72 9.01 1.81
C LEU A 291 13.39 9.93 0.78
N GLY A 292 12.65 10.88 0.19
CA GLY A 292 13.21 11.82 -0.78
C GLY A 292 14.29 12.72 -0.20
N ARG A 293 14.13 13.16 1.06
CA ARG A 293 15.14 13.93 1.80
C ARG A 293 16.42 13.11 2.01
N GLU A 294 16.30 11.86 2.42
CA GLU A 294 17.46 10.99 2.69
C GLU A 294 18.23 10.67 1.40
N ILE A 295 17.52 10.48 0.27
CA ILE A 295 18.15 10.35 -1.05
C ILE A 295 18.93 11.63 -1.40
N TYR A 296 18.36 12.81 -1.16
CA TYR A 296 19.02 14.09 -1.44
C TYR A 296 20.26 14.29 -0.55
N GLN A 297 20.17 13.94 0.73
CA GLN A 297 21.29 14.06 1.68
C GLN A 297 22.42 13.10 1.34
N PHE A 298 22.11 11.90 0.85
CA PHE A 298 23.12 10.96 0.38
C PHE A 298 23.76 11.41 -0.95
N SER A 299 22.95 11.88 -1.91
CA SER A 299 23.45 12.39 -3.18
C SER A 299 22.59 13.53 -3.71
N GLU A 300 23.18 14.73 -3.74
CA GLU A 300 22.55 15.90 -4.34
C GLU A 300 22.21 15.68 -5.82
N GLN A 301 23.09 14.97 -6.56
CA GLN A 301 22.85 14.64 -7.97
C GLN A 301 21.56 13.80 -8.16
N MET A 302 21.37 12.74 -7.37
CA MET A 302 20.13 11.95 -7.44
C MET A 302 18.91 12.77 -7.03
N GLY A 303 19.04 13.59 -5.98
CA GLY A 303 17.98 14.47 -5.50
C GLY A 303 17.54 15.51 -6.54
N VAL A 304 18.49 16.17 -7.20
CA VAL A 304 18.23 17.14 -8.28
C VAL A 304 17.61 16.44 -9.48
N SER A 305 18.15 15.28 -9.89
CA SER A 305 17.61 14.50 -11.02
C SER A 305 16.14 14.12 -10.83
N MET A 306 15.72 13.86 -9.59
CA MET A 306 14.36 13.46 -9.22
C MET A 306 13.37 14.63 -9.24
N MET A 307 13.73 15.78 -8.65
CA MET A 307 12.79 16.89 -8.40
C MET A 307 12.85 18.02 -9.43
N GLY A 308 13.99 18.25 -10.06
CA GLY A 308 14.20 19.36 -10.99
C GLY A 308 14.90 18.99 -12.30
N GLY A 309 15.42 17.77 -12.41
CA GLY A 309 16.13 17.26 -13.58
C GLY A 309 15.28 16.34 -14.45
N SER A 310 15.91 15.31 -15.02
CA SER A 310 15.31 14.43 -16.02
C SER A 310 13.99 13.78 -15.58
N PHE A 311 13.79 13.49 -14.30
CA PHE A 311 12.57 12.83 -13.80
C PHE A 311 11.50 13.80 -13.27
N ALA A 312 11.72 15.11 -13.33
CA ALA A 312 10.81 16.10 -12.75
C ALA A 312 9.37 15.96 -13.25
N TRP A 313 9.17 15.70 -14.55
CA TRP A 313 7.84 15.50 -15.13
C TRP A 313 7.15 14.22 -14.69
N LEU A 314 7.90 13.13 -14.46
CA LEU A 314 7.33 11.93 -13.84
C LEU A 314 6.94 12.18 -12.38
N TRP A 315 7.70 13.04 -11.68
CA TRP A 315 7.33 13.50 -10.34
C TRP A 315 6.05 14.36 -10.34
N ILE A 316 5.82 15.16 -11.38
CA ILE A 316 4.54 15.87 -11.58
C ILE A 316 3.42 14.87 -11.86
N LEU A 317 3.65 13.88 -12.71
CA LEU A 317 2.68 12.83 -12.99
C LEU A 317 2.30 12.07 -11.72
N GLN A 318 3.27 11.76 -10.86
CA GLN A 318 3.03 11.24 -9.51
C GLN A 318 2.11 12.18 -8.70
N ALA A 319 2.42 13.48 -8.65
CA ALA A 319 1.59 14.43 -7.91
C ALA A 319 0.16 14.49 -8.46
N MET A 320 -0.01 14.38 -9.78
CA MET A 320 -1.31 14.31 -10.43
C MET A 320 -2.11 13.07 -9.96
N LEU A 321 -1.47 11.91 -9.90
CA LEU A 321 -2.09 10.69 -9.41
C LEU A 321 -2.48 10.80 -7.94
N ILE A 322 -1.56 11.25 -7.08
CA ILE A 322 -1.81 11.35 -5.64
C ILE A 322 -2.95 12.35 -5.36
N GLY A 323 -2.97 13.48 -6.06
CA GLY A 323 -4.07 14.43 -5.95
C GLY A 323 -5.41 13.86 -6.42
N SER A 324 -5.41 13.10 -7.52
CA SER A 324 -6.61 12.39 -8.00
C SER A 324 -7.10 11.30 -7.03
N LEU A 325 -6.19 10.61 -6.34
CA LEU A 325 -6.51 9.63 -5.28
C LEU A 325 -7.24 10.31 -4.11
N PHE A 326 -6.79 11.50 -3.69
CA PHE A 326 -7.49 12.27 -2.65
C PHE A 326 -8.90 12.68 -3.11
N LEU A 327 -9.04 13.18 -4.34
CA LEU A 327 -10.35 13.56 -4.89
C LEU A 327 -11.29 12.35 -4.98
N ALA A 328 -10.83 11.23 -5.55
CA ALA A 328 -11.63 10.00 -5.68
C ALA A 328 -12.03 9.40 -4.32
N SER A 329 -11.11 9.42 -3.34
CA SER A 329 -11.38 8.97 -1.97
C SER A 329 -12.48 9.81 -1.31
N ASN A 330 -12.41 11.13 -1.42
CA ASN A 330 -13.44 12.01 -0.87
C ASN A 330 -14.77 11.87 -1.60
N PHE A 331 -14.73 11.73 -2.93
CA PHE A 331 -15.92 11.48 -3.74
C PHE A 331 -16.63 10.18 -3.32
N TYR A 332 -15.88 9.09 -3.10
CA TYR A 332 -16.43 7.84 -2.57
C TYR A 332 -17.09 8.05 -1.20
N LEU A 333 -16.41 8.74 -0.27
CA LEU A 333 -16.95 9.03 1.07
C LEU A 333 -18.24 9.86 0.99
N TRP A 334 -18.29 10.89 0.15
CA TRP A 334 -19.48 11.74 0.01
C TRP A 334 -20.67 11.00 -0.61
N LEU A 335 -20.43 10.16 -1.62
CA LEU A 335 -21.49 9.27 -2.14
C LEU A 335 -21.95 8.28 -1.08
N GLY A 336 -21.02 7.75 -0.29
CA GLY A 336 -21.30 6.87 0.84
C GLY A 336 -22.03 7.56 2.00
N MET A 337 -22.05 8.89 2.09
CA MET A 337 -22.92 9.58 3.06
C MET A 337 -24.40 9.41 2.70
N GLY A 338 -24.74 9.19 1.42
CA GLY A 338 -26.13 8.99 0.98
C GLY A 338 -26.81 7.74 1.54
N ARG A 339 -26.04 6.74 2.01
CA ARG A 339 -26.57 5.54 2.69
C ARG A 339 -26.67 5.68 4.22
N ILE A 340 -26.30 6.84 4.78
CA ILE A 340 -26.23 7.06 6.23
C ILE A 340 -27.33 8.05 6.65
N PRO A 341 -28.38 7.59 7.36
CA PRO A 341 -29.42 8.49 7.88
C PRO A 341 -28.82 9.56 8.80
N GLY A 342 -29.11 10.84 8.54
CA GLY A 342 -28.62 11.97 9.32
C GLY A 342 -27.30 12.56 8.81
N ALA A 343 -26.64 11.96 7.83
CA ALA A 343 -25.43 12.51 7.23
C ALA A 343 -25.71 13.76 6.36
N GLU A 344 -26.97 14.02 6.01
CA GLU A 344 -27.39 15.20 5.22
C GLU A 344 -26.91 16.51 5.85
N ARG A 345 -26.83 16.55 7.18
CA ARG A 345 -26.33 17.69 7.99
C ARG A 345 -24.90 18.11 7.64
N TYR A 346 -24.10 17.19 7.09
CA TYR A 346 -22.70 17.40 6.77
C TYR A 346 -22.45 17.72 5.28
N THR A 347 -23.48 17.62 4.44
CA THR A 347 -23.36 17.88 2.99
C THR A 347 -22.91 19.31 2.69
N LYS A 348 -23.32 20.28 3.51
CA LYS A 348 -22.89 21.69 3.40
C LYS A 348 -21.37 21.90 3.44
N PHE A 349 -20.61 20.98 4.05
CA PHE A 349 -19.14 21.07 4.11
C PHE A 349 -18.47 20.55 2.84
N GLN A 350 -19.16 19.75 2.01
CA GLN A 350 -18.58 19.08 0.84
C GLN A 350 -18.03 20.08 -0.18
N ILE A 351 -18.75 21.16 -0.46
CA ILE A 351 -18.31 22.19 -1.43
C ILE A 351 -17.02 22.86 -0.95
N GLY A 352 -16.94 23.27 0.32
CA GLY A 352 -15.73 23.87 0.89
C GLY A 352 -14.54 22.92 0.84
N MET A 353 -14.73 21.65 1.21
CA MET A 353 -13.70 20.62 1.11
C MET A 353 -13.27 20.39 -0.34
N MET A 354 -14.20 20.36 -1.29
CA MET A 354 -13.92 20.21 -2.72
C MET A 354 -13.09 21.38 -3.26
N ILE A 355 -13.37 22.60 -2.84
CA ILE A 355 -12.58 23.79 -3.21
C ILE A 355 -11.14 23.64 -2.70
N VAL A 356 -10.95 23.30 -1.42
CA VAL A 356 -9.60 23.10 -0.85
C VAL A 356 -8.85 21.98 -1.56
N LEU A 357 -9.51 20.85 -1.82
CA LEU A 357 -8.91 19.71 -2.53
C LEU A 357 -8.54 20.08 -3.97
N THR A 358 -9.42 20.79 -4.69
CA THR A 358 -9.18 21.20 -6.08
C THR A 358 -8.07 22.22 -6.19
N ILE A 359 -8.07 23.26 -5.34
CA ILE A 359 -7.00 24.27 -5.31
C ILE A 359 -5.68 23.62 -4.92
N GLY A 360 -5.68 22.77 -3.88
CA GLY A 360 -4.50 22.01 -3.48
C GLY A 360 -3.98 21.13 -4.62
N PHE A 361 -4.88 20.47 -5.35
CA PHE A 361 -4.54 19.65 -6.50
C PHE A 361 -3.88 20.48 -7.61
N ILE A 362 -4.47 21.61 -7.99
CA ILE A 362 -3.93 22.51 -9.02
C ILE A 362 -2.53 23.02 -8.62
N VAL A 363 -2.36 23.47 -7.38
CA VAL A 363 -1.05 23.93 -6.88
C VAL A 363 -0.03 22.79 -6.92
N TRP A 364 -0.40 21.60 -6.46
CA TRP A 364 0.53 20.48 -6.38
C TRP A 364 0.93 19.94 -7.77
N ALA A 365 -0.01 19.92 -8.70
CA ALA A 365 0.21 19.51 -10.09
C ALA A 365 1.00 20.55 -10.91
N THR A 366 1.22 21.76 -10.38
CA THR A 366 1.95 22.80 -11.12
C THR A 366 3.45 22.44 -11.26
N PRO A 367 3.97 22.35 -12.50
CA PRO A 367 5.39 22.08 -12.72
C PRO A 367 6.26 23.31 -12.44
N ARG A 368 7.48 23.09 -11.96
CA ARG A 368 8.48 24.16 -11.79
C ARG A 368 9.15 24.56 -13.09
N SER A 369 9.36 23.58 -13.97
CA SER A 369 9.98 23.74 -15.28
C SER A 369 8.96 23.38 -16.35
N ILE A 370 8.70 24.30 -17.28
CA ILE A 370 7.84 24.05 -18.44
C ILE A 370 8.74 23.55 -19.58
N ILE A 371 8.26 22.56 -20.34
CA ILE A 371 8.93 22.17 -21.59
C ILE A 371 8.62 23.28 -22.58
N ALA A 372 9.60 24.13 -22.84
CA ALA A 372 9.49 25.32 -23.67
C ALA A 372 10.63 25.35 -24.68
N THR A 373 10.33 25.84 -25.88
CA THR A 373 11.32 26.17 -26.91
C THR A 373 12.21 27.33 -26.46
N GLY A 374 13.37 27.50 -27.09
CA GLY A 374 14.28 28.61 -26.77
C GLY A 374 13.61 29.98 -26.89
N THR A 375 12.76 30.16 -27.89
CA THR A 375 11.95 31.39 -28.09
C THR A 375 10.96 31.63 -26.96
N GLU A 376 10.31 30.58 -26.46
CA GLU A 376 9.38 30.68 -25.33
C GLU A 376 10.13 30.97 -24.02
N MET A 377 11.30 30.37 -23.80
CA MET A 377 12.14 30.66 -22.64
C MET A 377 12.62 32.12 -22.63
N SER A 378 13.03 32.64 -23.79
CA SER A 378 13.37 34.05 -23.95
C SER A 378 12.17 34.96 -23.69
N ALA A 379 10.99 34.61 -24.20
CA ALA A 379 9.76 35.37 -23.97
C ALA A 379 9.33 35.37 -22.49
N MET A 380 9.58 34.28 -21.76
CA MET A 380 9.31 34.16 -20.32
C MET A 380 10.36 34.86 -19.43
N GLY A 381 11.45 35.36 -20.00
CA GLY A 381 12.54 36.02 -19.26
C GLY A 381 13.41 35.06 -18.46
N GLY A 382 13.41 33.75 -18.76
CA GLY A 382 14.25 32.78 -18.07
C GLY A 382 13.85 31.32 -18.27
N SER A 383 14.50 30.43 -17.51
CA SER A 383 14.22 28.98 -17.52
C SER A 383 12.96 28.57 -16.75
N HIS A 384 12.35 29.49 -16.01
CA HIS A 384 11.15 29.26 -15.23
C HIS A 384 10.10 30.33 -15.51
N HIS A 385 8.84 29.91 -15.61
CA HIS A 385 7.73 30.83 -15.78
C HIS A 385 7.54 31.69 -14.52
N PRO A 386 7.43 33.03 -14.61
CA PRO A 386 7.39 33.93 -13.45
C PRO A 386 6.27 33.61 -12.45
N PHE A 387 5.07 33.29 -12.94
CA PHE A 387 3.93 32.91 -12.10
C PHE A 387 3.95 31.43 -11.67
N LEU A 388 3.95 30.49 -12.63
CA LEU A 388 3.88 29.05 -12.35
C LEU A 388 5.09 28.53 -11.57
N GLY A 389 6.27 29.13 -11.77
CA GLY A 389 7.48 28.80 -11.02
C GLY A 389 7.34 28.98 -9.50
N LEU A 390 6.45 29.88 -9.05
CA LEU A 390 6.14 30.06 -7.63
C LEU A 390 5.45 28.84 -7.05
N PHE A 391 4.47 28.26 -7.76
CA PHE A 391 3.73 27.08 -7.29
C PHE A 391 4.51 25.77 -7.51
N GLY A 392 5.49 25.77 -8.42
CA GLY A 392 6.34 24.62 -8.70
C GLY A 392 7.35 24.26 -7.59
N VAL A 393 7.53 25.11 -6.57
CA VAL A 393 8.49 24.84 -5.48
C VAL A 393 7.95 23.87 -4.43
N MET A 394 8.85 23.16 -3.74
CA MET A 394 8.47 22.20 -2.69
C MET A 394 7.65 22.80 -1.55
N ALA A 395 7.80 24.10 -1.25
CA ALA A 395 6.98 24.76 -0.23
C ALA A 395 5.50 24.76 -0.60
N ALA A 396 5.14 25.24 -1.81
CA ALA A 396 3.76 25.26 -2.28
C ALA A 396 3.17 23.83 -2.32
N LYS A 397 3.94 22.87 -2.83
CA LYS A 397 3.53 21.46 -2.90
C LYS A 397 3.27 20.86 -1.53
N ASN A 398 4.16 21.11 -0.56
CA ASN A 398 4.01 20.59 0.80
C ASN A 398 2.81 21.23 1.52
N THR A 399 2.60 22.53 1.35
CA THR A 399 1.42 23.21 1.90
C THR A 399 0.13 22.64 1.29
N ALA A 400 0.08 22.47 -0.03
CA ALA A 400 -1.07 21.91 -0.73
C ALA A 400 -1.41 20.49 -0.24
N VAL A 401 -0.43 19.57 -0.20
CA VAL A 401 -0.68 18.19 0.24
C VAL A 401 -1.13 18.12 1.71
N ASN A 402 -0.54 18.92 2.61
CA ASN A 402 -0.93 18.92 4.02
C ASN A 402 -2.38 19.39 4.21
N LEU A 403 -2.82 20.41 3.46
CA LEU A 403 -4.22 20.87 3.49
C LEU A 403 -5.17 19.83 2.88
N MET A 404 -4.78 19.15 1.80
CA MET A 404 -5.56 18.06 1.21
C MET A 404 -5.69 16.86 2.15
N ILE A 405 -4.62 16.50 2.86
CA ILE A 405 -4.62 15.45 3.88
C ILE A 405 -5.58 15.82 5.01
N LEU A 406 -5.45 17.02 5.57
CA LEU A 406 -6.29 17.49 6.67
C LEU A 406 -7.77 17.53 6.27
N THR A 407 -8.06 17.94 5.03
CA THR A 407 -9.41 17.95 4.46
C THR A 407 -9.97 16.54 4.29
N THR A 408 -9.18 15.61 3.77
CA THR A 408 -9.58 14.20 3.60
C THR A 408 -9.82 13.53 4.95
N PHE A 409 -8.96 13.77 5.93
CA PHE A 409 -9.16 13.31 7.30
C PHE A 409 -10.46 13.87 7.89
N PHE A 410 -10.72 15.17 7.72
CA PHE A 410 -11.95 15.80 8.19
C PHE A 410 -13.20 15.19 7.53
N SER A 411 -13.18 14.99 6.20
CA SER A 411 -14.24 14.30 5.45
C SER A 411 -14.53 12.91 6.02
N PHE A 412 -13.48 12.15 6.35
CA PHE A 412 -13.61 10.84 6.99
C PHE A 412 -14.24 10.91 8.40
N MET A 413 -13.86 11.91 9.20
CA MET A 413 -14.47 12.15 10.51
C MET A 413 -15.96 12.53 10.41
N LEU A 414 -16.34 13.33 9.41
CA LEU A 414 -17.75 13.63 9.13
C LEU A 414 -18.53 12.37 8.74
N TYR A 415 -17.94 11.51 7.90
CA TYR A 415 -18.54 10.23 7.52
C TYR A 415 -18.80 9.36 8.76
N ARG A 416 -17.81 9.21 9.65
CA ARG A 416 -17.93 8.42 10.88
C ARG A 416 -19.02 8.92 11.83
N ARG A 417 -19.30 10.22 11.80
CA ARG A 417 -20.35 10.86 12.62
C ARG A 417 -21.72 10.86 11.98
N GLY A 418 -21.86 10.47 10.71
CA GLY A 418 -23.06 10.71 9.91
C GLY A 418 -24.37 10.37 10.63
N ASN A 419 -24.48 9.16 11.19
CA ASN A 419 -25.67 8.69 11.91
C ASN A 419 -25.62 8.86 13.44
N ARG A 420 -24.63 9.57 13.98
CA ARG A 420 -24.45 9.72 15.43
C ARG A 420 -24.66 11.16 15.89
N ILE A 421 -25.23 11.32 17.09
CA ILE A 421 -25.39 12.60 17.77
C ILE A 421 -24.71 12.51 19.14
N PRO A 422 -23.63 13.29 19.38
CA PRO A 422 -23.04 13.40 20.70
C PRO A 422 -24.07 13.92 21.72
N ILE A 423 -24.24 13.21 22.84
CA ILE A 423 -25.14 13.60 23.94
C ILE A 423 -24.40 14.03 25.22
N VAL A 424 -23.06 13.97 25.21
CA VAL A 424 -22.24 14.38 26.36
C VAL A 424 -22.39 15.89 26.62
N PRO A 425 -22.39 16.35 27.88
CA PRO A 425 -22.69 17.75 28.22
C PRO A 425 -21.67 18.74 27.63
N TRP A 426 -20.43 18.30 27.45
CA TRP A 426 -19.35 19.11 26.87
C TRP A 426 -19.29 19.00 25.33
N ALA A 427 -20.30 18.45 24.66
CA ALA A 427 -20.26 18.18 23.22
C ALA A 427 -20.00 19.42 22.36
N VAL A 428 -20.54 20.58 22.76
CA VAL A 428 -20.28 21.86 22.07
C VAL A 428 -18.82 22.25 22.21
N ALA A 429 -18.27 22.22 23.43
CA ALA A 429 -16.87 22.55 23.70
C ALA A 429 -15.92 21.58 22.99
N GLY A 430 -16.22 20.29 22.99
CA GLY A 430 -15.43 19.27 22.29
C GLY A 430 -15.37 19.48 20.77
N LYS A 431 -16.52 19.78 20.15
CA LYS A 431 -16.57 20.14 18.72
C LYS A 431 -15.82 21.43 18.41
N ALA A 432 -15.91 22.43 19.29
CA ALA A 432 -15.17 23.68 19.14
C ALA A 432 -13.66 23.46 19.24
N LEU A 433 -13.19 22.65 20.19
CA LEU A 433 -11.78 22.29 20.35
C LEU A 433 -11.24 21.53 19.13
N GLN A 434 -12.03 20.63 18.54
CA GLN A 434 -11.68 19.94 17.31
C GLN A 434 -11.59 20.88 16.11
N ALA A 435 -12.55 21.80 15.97
CA ALA A 435 -12.49 22.82 14.92
C ALA A 435 -11.27 23.72 15.09
N LEU A 436 -10.95 24.12 16.34
CA LEU A 436 -9.75 24.89 16.66
C LEU A 436 -8.48 24.11 16.33
N ALA A 437 -8.40 22.81 16.64
CA ALA A 437 -7.23 21.99 16.31
C ALA A 437 -6.99 21.89 14.80
N ILE A 438 -8.06 21.75 14.00
CA ILE A 438 -7.95 21.76 12.53
C ILE A 438 -7.54 23.14 12.02
N ALA A 439 -8.17 24.21 12.52
CA ALA A 439 -7.86 25.58 12.13
C ALA A 439 -6.42 25.98 12.49
N ALA A 440 -5.95 25.60 13.67
CA ALA A 440 -4.58 25.84 14.12
C ALA A 440 -3.56 25.10 13.23
N ALA A 441 -3.82 23.83 12.89
CA ALA A 441 -2.97 23.09 11.96
C ALA A 441 -2.95 23.73 10.57
N ALA A 442 -4.11 24.12 10.03
CA ALA A 442 -4.19 24.83 8.76
C ALA A 442 -3.41 26.15 8.79
N ALA A 443 -3.52 26.92 9.87
CA ALA A 443 -2.78 28.17 10.06
C ALA A 443 -1.26 27.94 10.13
N VAL A 444 -0.80 26.91 10.84
CA VAL A 444 0.63 26.54 10.88
C VAL A 444 1.13 26.11 9.50
N VAL A 445 0.36 25.28 8.78
CA VAL A 445 0.69 24.81 7.43
C VAL A 445 0.80 25.98 6.45
N LEU A 446 -0.16 26.91 6.48
CA LEU A 446 -0.14 28.11 5.66
C LEU A 446 0.98 29.07 6.06
N GLY A 447 1.19 29.30 7.36
CA GLY A 447 2.22 30.18 7.89
C GLY A 447 3.62 29.75 7.46
N TYR A 448 3.99 28.49 7.69
CA TYR A 448 5.27 27.96 7.22
C TYR A 448 5.34 27.85 5.69
N GLY A 449 4.20 27.62 5.02
CA GLY A 449 4.10 27.62 3.56
C GLY A 449 4.46 28.96 2.94
N VAL A 450 3.91 30.05 3.48
CA VAL A 450 4.19 31.42 3.03
C VAL A 450 5.60 31.84 3.46
N TYR A 451 5.98 31.59 4.72
CA TYR A 451 7.29 31.99 5.24
C TYR A 451 8.45 31.31 4.49
N SER A 452 8.22 30.10 3.96
CA SER A 452 9.18 29.37 3.13
C SER A 452 9.71 30.16 1.93
N TYR A 453 8.94 31.10 1.37
CA TYR A 453 9.36 31.91 0.22
C TYR A 453 10.42 32.95 0.58
N PHE A 454 10.54 33.31 1.86
CA PHE A 454 11.44 34.36 2.35
C PHE A 454 12.72 33.81 2.98
N VAL A 455 12.90 32.48 2.99
CA VAL A 455 14.07 31.83 3.60
C VAL A 455 14.87 30.98 2.58
N PRO A 456 16.16 30.71 2.87
CA PRO A 456 16.97 29.80 2.05
C PRO A 456 16.39 28.39 1.94
N SER A 457 16.75 27.68 0.87
CA SER A 457 16.22 26.34 0.54
C SER A 457 16.44 25.30 1.65
N ILE A 458 17.59 25.34 2.34
CA ILE A 458 17.90 24.40 3.43
C ILE A 458 16.95 24.58 4.62
N THR A 459 16.65 25.82 4.99
CA THR A 459 15.70 26.16 6.06
C THR A 459 14.28 25.78 5.66
N ARG A 460 13.91 26.06 4.41
CA ARG A 460 12.61 25.69 3.82
C ARG A 460 12.33 24.19 3.90
N ILE A 461 13.33 23.35 3.61
CA ILE A 461 13.21 21.88 3.73
C ILE A 461 12.89 21.49 5.18
N GLY A 462 13.54 22.14 6.16
CA GLY A 462 13.26 21.91 7.59
C GLY A 462 11.82 22.22 8.01
N PHE A 463 11.19 23.24 7.42
CA PHE A 463 9.81 23.64 7.75
C PHE A 463 8.77 22.58 7.45
N SER A 464 9.06 21.64 6.56
CA SER A 464 8.16 20.52 6.29
C SER A 464 7.84 19.71 7.55
N VAL A 465 8.81 19.53 8.46
CA VAL A 465 8.64 18.77 9.70
C VAL A 465 7.57 19.41 10.58
N TYR A 466 7.54 20.74 10.68
CA TYR A 466 6.55 21.48 11.47
C TYR A 466 5.15 21.42 10.84
N GLN A 467 5.06 21.49 9.50
CA GLN A 467 3.77 21.35 8.81
C GLN A 467 3.18 19.95 9.06
N VAL A 468 4.00 18.91 8.88
CA VAL A 468 3.59 17.51 9.06
C VAL A 468 3.22 17.23 10.51
N SER A 469 4.05 17.68 11.47
CA SER A 469 3.79 17.45 12.89
C SER A 469 2.51 18.16 13.34
N ALA A 470 2.21 19.36 12.83
CA ALA A 470 0.97 20.05 13.11
C ALA A 470 -0.26 19.28 12.60
N VAL A 471 -0.21 18.77 11.37
CA VAL A 471 -1.30 17.94 10.80
C VAL A 471 -1.49 16.66 11.60
N LEU A 472 -0.43 15.89 11.85
CA LEU A 472 -0.52 14.63 12.60
C LEU A 472 -0.99 14.85 14.03
N THR A 473 -0.50 15.90 14.71
CA THR A 473 -0.93 16.26 16.06
C THR A 473 -2.40 16.64 16.08
N SER A 474 -2.86 17.45 15.12
CA SER A 474 -4.26 17.82 14.99
C SER A 474 -5.16 16.61 14.75
N MET A 475 -4.76 15.68 13.88
CA MET A 475 -5.48 14.43 13.66
C MET A 475 -5.55 13.58 14.94
N ALA A 476 -4.44 13.40 15.64
CA ALA A 476 -4.37 12.63 16.87
C ALA A 476 -5.26 13.23 17.97
N LEU A 477 -5.17 14.55 18.18
CA LEU A 477 -6.03 15.29 19.09
C LEU A 477 -7.50 15.17 18.69
N PHE A 478 -7.82 15.29 17.40
CA PHE A 478 -9.19 15.18 16.92
C PHE A 478 -9.77 13.80 17.25
N VAL A 479 -9.04 12.72 16.97
CA VAL A 479 -9.47 11.34 17.27
C VAL A 479 -9.58 11.12 18.78
N ALA A 480 -8.60 11.61 19.56
CA ALA A 480 -8.59 11.50 21.02
C ALA A 480 -9.80 12.20 21.67
N ILE A 481 -10.28 13.30 21.08
CA ILE A 481 -11.52 13.99 21.49
C ILE A 481 -12.76 13.27 20.95
N ASP A 482 -12.73 12.76 19.71
CA ASP A 482 -13.91 12.17 19.07
C ASP A 482 -14.38 10.87 19.74
N ILE A 483 -13.45 10.03 20.21
CA ILE A 483 -13.76 8.77 20.90
C ILE A 483 -14.64 9.01 22.14
N PRO A 484 -14.24 9.84 23.13
CA PRO A 484 -15.08 10.13 24.30
C PRO A 484 -16.29 11.00 23.96
N LEU A 485 -16.20 11.87 22.94
CA LEU A 485 -17.32 12.71 22.49
C LEU A 485 -18.50 11.86 21.99
N LEU A 486 -18.22 10.73 21.34
CA LEU A 486 -19.23 9.81 20.80
C LEU A 486 -19.66 8.72 21.80
N LYS A 487 -19.17 8.76 23.04
CA LYS A 487 -19.57 7.79 24.07
C LYS A 487 -21.06 7.93 24.38
N GLY A 488 -21.82 6.85 24.16
CA GLY A 488 -23.28 6.84 24.34
C GLY A 488 -24.04 7.70 23.33
N ALA A 489 -23.43 8.09 22.21
CA ALA A 489 -24.07 8.91 21.19
C ALA A 489 -25.41 8.29 20.73
N ARG A 490 -26.43 9.15 20.56
CA ARG A 490 -27.72 8.74 20.00
C ARG A 490 -27.54 8.39 18.52
N GLU A 491 -27.95 7.19 18.14
CA GLU A 491 -27.97 6.78 16.73
C GLU A 491 -29.28 7.22 16.07
N ILE A 492 -29.19 7.90 14.92
CA ILE A 492 -30.34 8.39 14.15
C ILE A 492 -30.97 7.25 13.35
N GLY A 493 -30.15 6.30 12.89
CA GLY A 493 -30.59 5.14 12.14
C GLY A 493 -29.42 4.24 11.73
N ALA A 494 -29.74 3.01 11.32
CA ALA A 494 -28.78 2.06 10.79
C ALA A 494 -28.30 2.50 9.39
N ILE A 495 -27.04 2.20 9.08
CA ILE A 495 -26.47 2.43 7.74
C ILE A 495 -27.14 1.46 6.75
N ARG A 496 -27.64 1.99 5.64
CA ARG A 496 -28.33 1.24 4.59
C ARG A 496 -27.32 0.67 3.58
N TRP A 497 -26.56 -0.33 4.00
CA TRP A 497 -25.60 -1.01 3.11
C TRP A 497 -26.29 -1.53 1.85
N GLY A 498 -25.64 -1.36 0.70
CA GLY A 498 -26.20 -1.71 -0.61
C GLY A 498 -26.87 -0.53 -1.33
N HIS A 499 -27.26 0.53 -0.60
CA HIS A 499 -27.91 1.73 -1.15
C HIS A 499 -26.91 2.85 -1.47
N ILE A 500 -25.88 2.53 -2.26
CA ILE A 500 -24.91 3.49 -2.79
C ILE A 500 -24.96 3.46 -4.32
N PRO A 501 -24.86 4.60 -5.02
CA PRO A 501 -24.91 4.58 -6.49
C PRO A 501 -23.70 3.86 -7.08
N ALA A 502 -23.88 3.19 -8.22
CA ALA A 502 -22.84 2.40 -8.91
C ALA A 502 -21.55 3.20 -9.18
N ARG A 503 -21.66 4.52 -9.39
CA ARG A 503 -20.50 5.41 -9.58
C ARG A 503 -19.52 5.44 -8.39
N ALA A 504 -19.96 5.10 -7.18
CA ALA A 504 -19.07 4.94 -6.04
C ALA A 504 -18.12 3.74 -6.22
N GLN A 505 -18.58 2.68 -6.88
CA GLN A 505 -17.78 1.49 -7.14
C GLN A 505 -16.67 1.78 -8.16
N TYR A 506 -16.94 2.59 -9.17
CA TYR A 506 -15.91 3.07 -10.10
C TYR A 506 -14.82 3.90 -9.41
N ALA A 507 -15.16 4.64 -8.36
CA ALA A 507 -14.15 5.33 -7.55
C ALA A 507 -13.22 4.33 -6.84
N LEU A 508 -13.74 3.21 -6.31
CA LEU A 508 -12.91 2.16 -5.71
C LEU A 508 -11.98 1.48 -6.72
N PHE A 509 -12.47 1.19 -7.93
CA PHE A 509 -11.62 0.70 -9.02
C PHE A 509 -10.54 1.72 -9.40
N PHE A 510 -10.92 3.00 -9.50
CA PHE A 510 -9.98 4.06 -9.81
C PHE A 510 -8.86 4.14 -8.77
N LEU A 511 -9.18 4.01 -7.47
CA LEU A 511 -8.17 3.94 -6.41
C LEU A 511 -7.20 2.77 -6.63
N ALA A 512 -7.72 1.57 -6.85
CA ALA A 512 -6.90 0.38 -7.08
C ALA A 512 -5.97 0.54 -8.29
N VAL A 513 -6.51 0.95 -9.44
CA VAL A 513 -5.71 1.15 -10.67
C VAL A 513 -4.66 2.25 -10.47
N SER A 514 -5.03 3.36 -9.85
CA SER A 514 -4.13 4.49 -9.62
C SER A 514 -3.00 4.16 -8.65
N PHE A 515 -3.27 3.40 -7.57
CA PHE A 515 -2.21 2.91 -6.69
C PHE A 515 -1.27 1.94 -7.42
N THR A 516 -1.82 1.03 -8.22
CA THR A 516 -1.03 0.07 -9.01
C THR A 516 -0.10 0.80 -9.99
N TRP A 517 -0.63 1.78 -10.71
CA TRP A 517 0.15 2.58 -11.66
C TRP A 517 1.21 3.44 -10.95
N LEU A 518 0.86 4.04 -9.81
CA LEU A 518 1.78 4.80 -8.97
C LEU A 518 2.95 3.93 -8.48
N MET A 519 2.70 2.69 -8.06
CA MET A 519 3.76 1.77 -7.63
C MET A 519 4.77 1.52 -8.76
N GLY A 520 4.29 1.23 -9.97
CA GLY A 520 5.16 1.01 -11.12
C GLY A 520 5.95 2.24 -11.55
N LEU A 521 5.31 3.41 -11.53
CA LEU A 521 6.00 4.67 -11.84
C LEU A 521 7.09 5.00 -10.80
N MET A 522 6.78 4.85 -9.51
CA MET A 522 7.73 5.14 -8.45
C MET A 522 8.86 4.10 -8.36
N GLY A 523 8.59 2.84 -8.70
CA GLY A 523 9.60 1.82 -8.90
C GLY A 523 10.59 2.22 -9.98
N TYR A 524 10.08 2.70 -11.12
CA TYR A 524 10.91 3.20 -12.22
C TYR A 524 11.74 4.41 -11.81
N ILE A 525 11.17 5.43 -11.17
CA ILE A 525 11.91 6.63 -10.73
C ILE A 525 13.08 6.21 -9.82
N ARG A 526 12.84 5.39 -8.80
CA ARG A 526 13.91 4.93 -7.88
C ARG A 526 15.01 4.16 -8.59
N SER A 527 14.67 3.38 -9.62
CA SER A 527 15.68 2.71 -10.43
C SER A 527 16.41 3.68 -11.36
N GLY A 528 15.68 4.61 -11.97
CA GLY A 528 16.18 5.54 -12.98
C GLY A 528 17.09 6.63 -12.42
N ILE A 529 16.91 7.06 -11.17
CA ILE A 529 17.80 8.04 -10.53
C ILE A 529 19.22 7.50 -10.32
N ARG A 530 19.40 6.16 -10.33
CA ARG A 530 20.73 5.54 -10.37
C ARG A 530 21.36 5.52 -11.77
N GLN A 531 20.65 5.99 -12.79
CA GLN A 531 21.14 6.09 -14.16
C GLN A 531 21.69 4.75 -14.71
N HIS A 532 22.99 4.71 -15.01
CA HIS A 532 23.74 3.57 -15.50
C HIS A 532 24.39 2.75 -14.37
N TRP A 533 23.91 2.86 -13.14
CA TRP A 533 24.43 2.10 -12.00
C TRP A 533 23.43 1.05 -11.52
N HIS A 534 23.90 -0.19 -11.35
CA HIS A 534 23.18 -1.18 -10.57
C HIS A 534 23.27 -0.89 -9.08
N VAL A 535 24.48 -0.55 -8.62
CA VAL A 535 24.77 -0.05 -7.27
C VAL A 535 25.43 1.32 -7.43
N TYR A 536 24.77 2.37 -6.93
CA TYR A 536 25.16 3.75 -7.21
C TYR A 536 26.62 4.05 -6.84
N GLY A 537 27.42 4.47 -7.83
CA GLY A 537 28.84 4.78 -7.65
C GLY A 537 29.77 3.59 -7.38
N ARG A 538 29.28 2.35 -7.47
CA ARG A 538 30.06 1.14 -7.13
C ARG A 538 30.01 0.04 -8.20
N VAL A 539 28.85 -0.20 -8.80
CA VAL A 539 28.65 -1.22 -9.84
C VAL A 539 27.93 -0.60 -11.03
N MET A 540 28.68 -0.29 -12.08
CA MET A 540 28.16 0.24 -13.34
C MET A 540 27.41 -0.87 -14.10
N ASP A 541 26.32 -0.51 -14.76
CA ASP A 541 25.58 -1.33 -15.72
C ASP A 541 26.25 -1.18 -17.07
N GLU A 542 27.00 -2.20 -17.49
CA GLU A 542 27.70 -2.23 -18.79
C GLU A 542 26.88 -3.01 -19.84
N SER A 543 25.62 -3.35 -19.54
CA SER A 543 24.76 -4.02 -20.51
C SER A 543 24.40 -3.08 -21.66
N ALA A 544 24.14 -3.65 -22.85
CA ALA A 544 23.69 -2.87 -24.02
C ALA A 544 22.39 -2.07 -23.77
N ASN A 545 21.65 -2.38 -22.70
CA ASN A 545 20.40 -1.72 -22.32
C ASN A 545 20.58 -0.75 -21.13
N ALA A 546 21.80 -0.34 -20.80
CA ALA A 546 22.13 0.54 -19.67
C ALA A 546 21.77 2.02 -19.91
N TYR A 547 20.51 2.32 -20.22
CA TYR A 547 20.04 3.68 -20.44
C TYR A 547 18.80 4.02 -19.59
N THR A 548 18.56 5.31 -19.43
CA THR A 548 17.33 5.84 -18.85
C THR A 548 16.29 5.95 -19.96
N MET A 549 15.18 5.23 -19.80
CA MET A 549 14.11 5.19 -20.78
C MET A 549 13.35 6.52 -20.83
N ALA A 550 12.86 6.88 -22.02
CA ALA A 550 11.99 8.03 -22.17
C ALA A 550 10.70 7.85 -21.36
N HIS A 551 10.18 8.93 -20.78
CA HIS A 551 9.02 8.88 -19.89
C HIS A 551 7.78 8.25 -20.54
N GLY A 552 7.52 8.54 -21.81
CA GLY A 552 6.41 7.94 -22.54
C GLY A 552 6.54 6.43 -22.74
N GLN A 553 7.76 5.92 -22.95
CA GLN A 553 7.99 4.48 -23.04
C GLN A 553 7.83 3.82 -21.66
N ALA A 554 8.34 4.46 -20.60
CA ALA A 554 8.21 3.97 -19.24
C ALA A 554 6.73 3.88 -18.82
N THR A 555 5.91 4.90 -19.12
CA THR A 555 4.48 4.87 -18.80
C THR A 555 3.71 3.81 -19.58
N ILE A 556 4.08 3.51 -20.84
CA ILE A 556 3.51 2.40 -21.60
C ILE A 556 3.82 1.07 -20.93
N ILE A 557 5.08 0.82 -20.56
CA ILE A 557 5.48 -0.43 -19.90
C ILE A 557 4.75 -0.61 -18.57
N VAL A 558 4.69 0.44 -17.74
CA VAL A 558 3.90 0.41 -16.50
C VAL A 558 2.44 0.07 -16.80
N SER A 559 1.85 0.68 -17.82
CA SER A 559 0.45 0.41 -18.19
C SER A 559 0.23 -1.05 -18.61
N CYS A 560 1.15 -1.62 -19.39
CA CYS A 560 1.12 -3.05 -19.73
C CYS A 560 1.23 -3.94 -18.47
N ILE A 561 2.15 -3.62 -17.56
CA ILE A 561 2.31 -4.35 -16.29
C ILE A 561 1.03 -4.28 -15.45
N VAL A 562 0.41 -3.10 -15.34
CA VAL A 562 -0.86 -2.91 -14.62
C VAL A 562 -1.97 -3.76 -15.23
N VAL A 563 -2.09 -3.81 -16.56
CA VAL A 563 -3.08 -4.66 -17.23
C VAL A 563 -2.82 -6.14 -16.91
N VAL A 564 -1.58 -6.61 -17.03
CA VAL A 564 -1.21 -8.00 -16.71
C VAL A 564 -1.51 -8.31 -15.24
N PHE A 565 -1.19 -7.39 -14.32
CA PHE A 565 -1.49 -7.53 -12.90
C PHE A 565 -3.00 -7.70 -12.67
N PHE A 566 -3.84 -6.84 -13.23
CA PHE A 566 -5.30 -6.95 -13.05
C PHE A 566 -5.89 -8.19 -13.74
N LEU A 567 -5.32 -8.68 -14.84
CA LEU A 567 -5.70 -9.97 -15.43
C LEU A 567 -5.41 -11.12 -14.46
N LEU A 568 -4.21 -11.14 -13.87
CA LEU A 568 -3.84 -12.16 -12.88
C LEU A 568 -4.69 -12.07 -11.61
N VAL A 569 -4.95 -10.87 -11.10
CA VAL A 569 -5.85 -10.63 -9.97
C VAL A 569 -7.28 -11.09 -10.28
N SER A 570 -7.77 -10.88 -11.50
CA SER A 570 -9.09 -11.36 -11.92
C SER A 570 -9.17 -12.89 -11.89
N VAL A 571 -8.10 -13.59 -12.32
CA VAL A 571 -8.00 -15.05 -12.19
C VAL A 571 -8.01 -15.48 -10.73
N VAL A 572 -7.26 -14.79 -9.86
CA VAL A 572 -7.26 -15.06 -8.41
C VAL A 572 -8.66 -14.90 -7.82
N PHE A 573 -9.36 -13.81 -8.14
CA PHE A 573 -10.71 -13.55 -7.65
C PHE A 573 -11.74 -14.55 -8.16
N TRP A 574 -11.64 -14.95 -9.44
CA TRP A 574 -12.50 -15.96 -10.03
C TRP A 574 -12.32 -17.34 -9.38
N LEU A 575 -11.07 -17.75 -9.11
CA LEU A 575 -10.79 -19.00 -8.39
C LEU A 575 -11.28 -18.94 -6.93
N ALA A 576 -11.06 -17.81 -6.25
CA ALA A 576 -11.52 -17.61 -4.87
C ALA A 576 -13.05 -17.68 -4.75
N ALA A 577 -13.77 -17.21 -5.77
CA ALA A 577 -15.22 -17.31 -5.85
C ALA A 577 -15.72 -18.75 -6.04
N ARG A 578 -15.01 -19.59 -6.81
CA ARG A 578 -15.36 -21.01 -7.05
C ARG A 578 -15.01 -21.94 -5.89
N GLY A 579 -13.91 -21.69 -5.18
CA GLY A 579 -13.45 -22.52 -4.06
C GLY A 579 -14.22 -22.31 -2.76
N GLY A 580 -15.48 -21.86 -2.80
CA GLY A 580 -16.35 -21.86 -1.63
C GLY A 580 -16.99 -23.23 -1.49
N GLU A 581 -16.59 -24.01 -0.49
CA GLU A 581 -17.59 -24.88 0.14
C GLU A 581 -18.78 -23.98 0.50
N PRO A 582 -20.03 -24.40 0.22
CA PRO A 582 -21.19 -23.62 0.57
C PRO A 582 -21.08 -23.31 2.05
N ALA A 583 -21.11 -22.02 2.40
CA ALA A 583 -21.34 -21.61 3.76
C ALA A 583 -22.56 -22.41 4.23
N GLU A 584 -22.43 -23.16 5.32
CA GLU A 584 -23.59 -23.70 6.01
C GLU A 584 -24.57 -22.54 6.15
N SER A 585 -25.66 -22.65 5.39
CA SER A 585 -26.80 -21.76 5.48
C SER A 585 -27.16 -21.62 6.96
N PRO A 586 -27.52 -20.42 7.46
CA PRO A 586 -28.14 -20.27 8.77
C PRO A 586 -29.57 -20.85 8.74
N ALA A 587 -29.71 -22.13 8.39
CA ALA A 587 -30.96 -22.87 8.49
C ALA A 587 -31.33 -23.16 9.97
N GLY A 588 -30.41 -22.90 10.91
CA GLY A 588 -30.64 -23.04 12.35
C GLY A 588 -31.42 -21.89 13.00
N GLU A 589 -31.41 -20.67 12.44
CA GLU A 589 -32.08 -19.52 13.08
C GLU A 589 -33.58 -19.45 12.73
N ALA A 590 -33.99 -19.92 11.56
CA ALA A 590 -35.40 -20.00 11.18
C ALA A 590 -36.19 -21.05 11.98
N SER A 591 -35.52 -22.11 12.48
CA SER A 591 -36.17 -23.12 13.33
C SER A 591 -36.25 -22.70 14.80
N ALA A 592 -35.28 -21.92 15.30
CA ALA A 592 -35.29 -21.43 16.68
C ALA A 592 -36.32 -20.31 16.88
N ALA A 593 -36.52 -19.44 15.89
CA ALA A 593 -37.56 -18.41 15.92
C ALA A 593 -38.98 -19.01 15.83
N LYS A 594 -39.16 -20.16 15.17
CA LYS A 594 -40.45 -20.86 15.07
C LYS A 594 -40.80 -21.67 16.33
N ALA A 595 -39.80 -22.15 17.06
CA ALA A 595 -40.00 -22.82 18.35
C ALA A 595 -40.19 -21.84 19.52
N ALA A 596 -39.58 -20.65 19.45
CA ALA A 596 -39.78 -19.59 20.45
C ALA A 596 -41.12 -18.86 20.30
N GLY A 597 -41.73 -18.87 19.11
CA GLY A 597 -43.06 -18.28 18.85
C GLY A 597 -44.25 -19.20 19.15
N SER A 598 -44.03 -20.45 19.58
CA SER A 598 -45.10 -21.37 20.02
C SER A 598 -45.10 -21.62 21.53
N ALA A 599 -44.31 -20.84 22.29
CA ALA A 599 -44.22 -20.93 23.74
C ALA A 599 -44.21 -19.54 24.44
N ALA A 600 -44.81 -18.53 23.81
CA ALA A 600 -45.09 -17.23 24.39
C ALA A 600 -46.44 -16.70 23.90
#